data_AF-A0A180G370-F1
#
_entry.id   AF-A0A180G370-F1
#
_cell.length_a   1.000
_cell.length_b   1.000
_cell.length_c   1.000
_cell.angle_alpha   90.00
_cell.angle_beta   90.00
_cell.angle_gamma   90.00
#
_symmetry.space_group_name_H-M   'P 1'
#
loop_
_entity.id
_entity.type
_entity.pdbx_description
1 polymer ?
#
loop_
_entity_poly.entity_id
_entity_poly.type
_entity_poly.pdbx_seq_one_letter_code
_entity_poly.pdbx_strand_id
1 'polypeptide(L)'
;MYAFHTLLLRHRNVEDFRVKLDNMVDRIKKGALHDPHLYIPWAQEIYHPHLGVNGNFRDWNVLGDLISDEPRLKLLGEAINDYSGTSPPPTQDLSASANVPEKSSFSIGKLASSLKHLKVGHKSSKAGEVAEEVTKEATKKVAAYRYITENINSIFAEIFLPEPAKDLSSQTRVVSIAVLFYLRKIDMKTRAVNIAQSIIQNPGSHFLFDYERLLLQNLIK
;
A
#
# COMPACT_ATOMS: atom_id res chain seq x y z
N MET A 1 -3.73 -21.78 2.09
CA MET A 1 -4.19 -21.26 0.77
C MET A 1 -3.11 -20.51 0.00
N TYR A 2 -2.45 -19.52 0.58
CA TYR A 2 -1.36 -18.78 -0.10
C TYR A 2 -0.15 -19.64 -0.47
N ALA A 3 0.25 -20.59 0.38
CA ALA A 3 1.32 -21.53 0.03
C ALA A 3 1.04 -22.28 -1.29
N PHE A 4 -0.21 -22.68 -1.54
CA PHE A 4 -0.60 -23.30 -2.82
C PHE A 4 -0.51 -22.32 -3.97
N HIS A 5 -1.02 -21.09 -3.84
CA HIS A 5 -0.92 -20.09 -4.90
C HIS A 5 0.53 -19.66 -5.17
N THR A 6 1.39 -19.65 -4.16
CA THR A 6 2.82 -19.44 -4.32
C THR A 6 3.47 -20.60 -5.09
N LEU A 7 3.06 -21.85 -4.83
CA LEU A 7 3.51 -23.00 -5.62
C LEU A 7 2.99 -22.94 -7.06
N LEU A 8 1.74 -22.55 -7.30
CA LEU A 8 1.22 -22.29 -8.64
C LEU A 8 2.06 -21.24 -9.36
N LEU A 9 2.35 -20.13 -8.67
CA LEU A 9 3.14 -19.04 -9.24
C LEU A 9 4.53 -19.51 -9.69
N ARG A 10 5.18 -20.36 -8.88
CA ARG A 10 6.52 -20.92 -9.16
C ARG A 10 6.54 -21.98 -10.25
N HIS A 11 5.47 -22.76 -10.38
CA HIS A 11 5.43 -23.94 -11.26
C HIS A 11 4.40 -23.83 -12.38
N ARG A 12 3.92 -22.62 -12.71
CA ARG A 12 2.84 -22.42 -13.68
C ARG A 12 3.11 -22.95 -15.09
N ASN A 13 4.38 -23.09 -15.47
CA ASN A 13 4.78 -23.62 -16.79
C ASN A 13 4.82 -25.16 -16.81
N VAL A 14 4.49 -25.82 -15.69
CA VAL A 14 4.46 -27.29 -15.56
C VAL A 14 2.99 -27.73 -15.48
N GLU A 15 2.37 -27.97 -16.64
CA GLU A 15 0.92 -28.16 -16.75
C GLU A 15 0.37 -29.28 -15.85
N ASP A 16 1.02 -30.45 -15.84
CA ASP A 16 0.60 -31.58 -14.99
C ASP A 16 0.62 -31.24 -13.50
N PHE A 17 1.62 -30.46 -13.06
CA PHE A 17 1.72 -30.03 -11.67
C PHE A 17 0.64 -29.00 -11.34
N ARG A 18 0.41 -28.05 -12.27
CA ARG A 18 -0.64 -27.04 -12.15
C ARG A 18 -2.02 -27.66 -11.98
N VAL A 19 -2.39 -28.60 -12.86
CA VAL A 19 -3.69 -29.30 -12.79
C VAL A 19 -3.84 -30.06 -11.48
N LYS A 20 -2.81 -30.76 -11.01
CA LYS A 20 -2.85 -31.45 -9.70
C LYS A 20 -3.05 -30.48 -8.56
N LEU A 21 -2.33 -29.35 -8.57
CA LEU A 21 -2.40 -28.39 -7.49
C LEU A 21 -3.72 -27.62 -7.49
N ASP A 22 -4.27 -27.28 -8.66
CA ASP A 22 -5.59 -26.68 -8.83
C ASP A 22 -6.68 -27.61 -8.24
N ASN A 23 -6.62 -28.91 -8.54
CA ASN A 23 -7.51 -29.91 -7.96
C ASN A 23 -7.39 -29.98 -6.42
N MET A 24 -6.17 -29.89 -5.88
CA MET A 24 -5.96 -29.85 -4.42
C MET A 24 -6.55 -28.60 -3.79
N VAL A 25 -6.29 -27.44 -4.40
CA VAL A 25 -6.85 -26.15 -3.98
C VAL A 25 -8.36 -26.26 -3.94
N ASP A 26 -9.00 -26.70 -5.02
CA ASP A 26 -10.46 -26.81 -5.11
C ASP A 26 -11.07 -27.75 -4.08
N ARG A 27 -10.40 -28.87 -3.76
CA ARG A 27 -10.83 -29.76 -2.68
C ARG A 27 -10.78 -29.07 -1.31
N ILE A 28 -9.70 -28.33 -1.03
CA ILE A 28 -9.56 -27.55 0.20
C ILE A 28 -10.62 -26.45 0.25
N LYS A 29 -10.86 -25.75 -0.86
CA LYS A 29 -11.90 -24.73 -0.98
C LYS A 29 -13.28 -25.29 -0.60
N LYS A 30 -13.65 -26.44 -1.17
CA LYS A 30 -14.92 -27.11 -0.88
C LYS A 30 -15.04 -27.53 0.59
N GLY A 31 -13.96 -28.00 1.20
CA GLY A 31 -13.95 -28.34 2.62
C GLY A 31 -14.05 -27.13 3.55
N ALA A 32 -13.34 -26.04 3.24
CA ALA A 32 -13.30 -24.83 4.07
C ALA A 32 -14.61 -24.04 4.05
N LEU A 33 -15.40 -24.11 2.97
CA LEU A 33 -16.72 -23.47 2.88
C LEU A 33 -17.74 -24.00 3.92
N HIS A 34 -17.45 -25.12 4.57
CA HIS A 34 -18.33 -25.72 5.58
C HIS A 34 -17.99 -25.32 7.03
N ASP A 35 -16.90 -24.61 7.28
CA ASP A 35 -16.52 -24.16 8.63
C ASP A 35 -16.38 -22.62 8.68
N PRO A 36 -17.41 -21.90 9.18
CA PRO A 36 -17.37 -20.45 9.30
C PRO A 36 -16.34 -19.94 10.33
N HIS A 37 -15.76 -20.80 11.17
CA HIS A 37 -14.74 -20.41 12.15
C HIS A 37 -13.31 -20.38 11.57
N LEU A 38 -13.09 -20.93 10.36
CA LEU A 38 -11.81 -20.84 9.65
C LEU A 38 -11.64 -19.52 8.88
N TYR A 39 -12.30 -18.44 9.32
CA TYR A 39 -12.18 -17.11 8.72
C TYR A 39 -10.78 -16.53 8.97
N ILE A 40 -9.82 -16.97 8.17
CA ILE A 40 -8.52 -16.34 8.04
C ILE A 40 -8.77 -15.03 7.28
N PRO A 41 -8.38 -13.85 7.80
CA PRO A 41 -8.67 -12.55 7.16
C PRO A 41 -8.29 -12.49 5.68
N TRP A 42 -7.25 -13.23 5.29
CA TRP A 42 -6.71 -13.36 3.94
C TRP A 42 -7.52 -14.24 2.98
N ALA A 43 -8.44 -15.04 3.50
CA ALA A 43 -9.24 -15.95 2.68
C ALA A 43 -10.18 -15.17 1.77
N GLN A 44 -10.71 -14.04 2.24
CA GLN A 44 -11.66 -13.23 1.49
C GLN A 44 -11.13 -12.80 0.13
N GLU A 45 -9.87 -12.39 0.04
CA GLU A 45 -9.25 -11.90 -1.19
C GLU A 45 -9.19 -12.98 -2.26
N ILE A 46 -9.08 -14.25 -1.86
CA ILE A 46 -9.04 -15.40 -2.76
C ILE A 46 -10.44 -15.88 -3.11
N TYR A 47 -11.34 -15.96 -2.13
CA TYR A 47 -12.67 -16.58 -2.29
C TYR A 47 -13.77 -15.63 -2.74
N HIS A 48 -13.68 -14.37 -2.31
CA HIS A 48 -14.66 -13.33 -2.59
C HIS A 48 -14.00 -12.05 -3.14
N PRO A 49 -13.13 -12.15 -4.18
CA PRO A 49 -12.41 -11.00 -4.72
C PRO A 49 -13.35 -9.92 -5.28
N HIS A 50 -14.57 -10.30 -5.64
CA HIS A 50 -15.60 -9.38 -6.12
C HIS A 50 -16.07 -8.37 -5.05
N LEU A 51 -15.87 -8.66 -3.75
CA LEU A 51 -16.14 -7.74 -2.65
C LEU A 51 -15.01 -6.70 -2.44
N GLY A 52 -13.92 -6.82 -3.21
CA GLY A 52 -12.69 -6.06 -3.00
C GLY A 52 -11.89 -6.56 -1.81
N VAL A 53 -10.85 -5.81 -1.44
CA VAL A 53 -9.99 -6.16 -0.30
C VAL A 53 -10.74 -6.00 1.01
N ASN A 54 -10.52 -6.91 1.97
CA ASN A 54 -11.09 -6.89 3.31
C ASN A 54 -10.77 -5.56 4.03
N GLY A 55 -11.65 -5.14 4.93
CA GLY A 55 -11.52 -3.90 5.70
C GLY A 55 -10.19 -3.78 6.43
N ASN A 56 -9.65 -4.88 6.95
CA ASN A 56 -8.35 -4.92 7.63
C ASN A 56 -7.21 -4.48 6.70
N PHE A 57 -7.20 -4.93 5.45
CA PHE A 57 -6.20 -4.49 4.46
C PHE A 57 -6.40 -3.05 3.99
N ARG A 58 -7.50 -2.40 4.37
CA ARG A 58 -7.74 -0.99 4.07
C ARG A 58 -7.41 -0.07 5.25
N ASP A 59 -7.01 -0.64 6.38
CA ASP A 59 -6.49 0.06 7.55
C ASP A 59 -4.96 0.02 7.51
N TRP A 60 -4.33 1.20 7.64
CA TRP A 60 -2.88 1.30 7.61
C TRP A 60 -2.21 0.60 8.78
N ASN A 61 -2.85 0.54 9.96
CA ASN A 61 -2.23 -0.10 11.12
C ASN A 61 -1.99 -1.59 10.87
N VAL A 62 -2.92 -2.25 10.17
CA VAL A 62 -2.77 -3.66 9.82
C VAL A 62 -1.93 -3.83 8.56
N LEU A 63 -2.18 -3.00 7.54
CA LEU A 63 -1.46 -3.10 6.26
C LEU A 63 0.03 -2.73 6.40
N GLY A 64 0.35 -1.75 7.24
CA GLY A 64 1.71 -1.26 7.47
C GLY A 64 2.63 -2.32 8.06
N ASP A 65 2.15 -3.11 9.02
CA ASP A 65 2.89 -4.25 9.57
C ASP A 65 3.22 -5.27 8.47
N LEU A 66 2.22 -5.63 7.66
CA LEU A 66 2.38 -6.60 6.57
C LEU A 66 3.33 -6.14 5.46
N ILE A 67 3.33 -4.83 5.17
CA ILE A 67 4.26 -4.24 4.21
C ILE A 67 5.69 -4.23 4.77
N SER A 68 5.84 -3.94 6.07
CA SER A 68 7.14 -3.84 6.74
C SER A 68 7.88 -5.18 6.77
N ASP A 69 7.13 -6.28 6.86
CA ASP A 69 7.65 -7.65 6.81
C ASP A 69 8.04 -8.12 5.40
N GLU A 70 7.58 -7.44 4.34
CA GLU A 70 7.88 -7.80 2.96
C GLU A 70 9.05 -6.95 2.42
N PRO A 71 10.24 -7.52 2.16
CA PRO A 71 11.44 -6.77 1.78
C PRO A 71 11.26 -5.86 0.55
N ARG A 72 10.46 -6.28 -0.44
CA ARG A 72 10.19 -5.50 -1.66
C ARG A 72 9.32 -4.29 -1.43
N LEU A 73 8.43 -4.37 -0.44
CA LEU A 73 7.45 -3.33 -0.15
C LEU A 73 7.88 -2.46 1.03
N LYS A 74 8.83 -2.90 1.85
CA LYS A 74 9.26 -2.20 3.07
C LYS A 74 9.53 -0.71 2.85
N LEU A 75 10.43 -0.36 1.92
CA LEU A 75 10.77 1.05 1.65
C LEU A 75 9.57 1.85 1.12
N LEU A 76 8.70 1.21 0.33
CA LEU A 76 7.45 1.82 -0.11
C LEU A 76 6.50 2.07 1.06
N GLY A 77 6.40 1.13 2.00
CA GLY A 77 5.62 1.27 3.23
C GLY A 77 6.10 2.41 4.11
N GLU A 78 7.40 2.47 4.35
CA GLU A 78 8.04 3.57 5.09
C GLU A 78 7.71 4.93 4.45
N ALA A 79 7.85 5.04 3.13
CA ALA A 79 7.50 6.26 2.40
C ALA A 79 6.00 6.59 2.49
N ILE A 80 5.10 5.60 2.40
CA ILE A 80 3.65 5.85 2.55
C ILE A 80 3.31 6.33 3.97
N ASN A 81 3.92 5.73 4.98
CA ASN A 81 3.74 6.13 6.38
C ASN A 81 4.17 7.58 6.60
N ASP A 82 5.36 7.92 6.10
CA ASP A 82 5.91 9.27 6.19
C ASP A 82 5.09 10.30 5.41
N TYR A 83 4.53 9.91 4.25
CA TYR A 83 3.71 10.78 3.43
C TYR A 83 2.32 11.05 4.03
N SER A 84 1.63 9.99 4.45
CA SER A 84 0.26 10.06 4.97
C SER A 84 0.18 10.77 6.32
N GLY A 85 1.29 10.87 7.06
CA GLY A 85 1.32 11.47 8.40
C GLY A 85 0.48 10.70 9.41
N THR A 86 0.05 9.47 9.08
CA THR A 86 -0.52 8.55 10.05
C THR A 86 0.64 7.98 10.87
N SER A 87 1.16 8.77 11.80
CA SER A 87 1.80 8.15 12.96
C SER A 87 0.77 7.17 13.54
N PRO A 88 1.10 5.90 13.84
CA PRO A 88 0.30 5.19 14.83
C PRO A 88 0.31 6.09 16.08
N PRO A 89 -0.85 6.47 16.64
CA PRO A 89 -0.83 7.20 17.88
C PRO A 89 -0.10 6.30 18.89
N PRO A 90 0.87 6.81 19.67
CA PRO A 90 1.25 6.10 20.86
C PRO A 90 -0.03 5.93 21.66
N THR A 91 -0.32 4.69 22.07
CA THR A 91 -1.48 4.37 22.91
C THR A 91 -1.35 5.17 24.21
N GLN A 92 -1.95 6.35 24.24
CA GLN A 92 -2.16 7.11 25.45
C GLN A 92 -3.56 7.70 25.38
N ASP A 93 -4.42 7.14 26.22
CA ASP A 93 -5.57 7.83 26.78
C ASP A 93 -5.17 9.27 27.12
N LEU A 94 -5.96 10.24 26.67
CA LEU A 94 -6.55 11.29 27.49
C LEU A 94 -7.35 12.27 26.62
N SER A 95 -8.56 12.54 27.12
CA SER A 95 -9.60 13.43 26.63
C SER A 95 -9.24 14.92 26.61
N ALA A 96 -9.71 15.65 25.58
CA ALA A 96 -10.28 17.04 25.57
C ALA A 96 -9.98 17.72 24.21
N SER A 97 -10.96 18.00 23.35
CA SER A 97 -11.91 19.13 23.32
C SER A 97 -11.42 20.40 22.57
N ALA A 98 -12.24 20.79 21.57
CA ALA A 98 -12.58 22.15 21.10
C ALA A 98 -11.95 22.75 19.80
N ASN A 99 -12.75 22.67 18.72
CA ASN A 99 -13.25 23.73 17.79
C ASN A 99 -12.36 24.72 16.98
N VAL A 100 -12.38 24.56 15.62
CA VAL A 100 -12.81 25.46 14.48
C VAL A 100 -12.12 26.87 14.28
N PRO A 101 -12.00 27.53 13.07
CA PRO A 101 -12.46 27.27 11.68
C PRO A 101 -11.44 27.44 10.50
N GLU A 102 -11.99 27.07 9.32
CA GLU A 102 -11.70 27.34 7.90
C GLU A 102 -10.96 28.62 7.39
N LYS A 103 -10.28 28.38 6.25
CA LYS A 103 -10.01 29.22 5.06
C LYS A 103 -8.92 30.32 5.11
N SER A 104 -7.82 30.05 4.41
CA SER A 104 -7.01 31.08 3.76
C SER A 104 -6.25 30.45 2.57
N SER A 105 -6.44 31.02 1.38
CA SER A 105 -5.64 30.77 0.19
C SER A 105 -4.22 31.32 0.40
N PHE A 106 -3.20 30.51 0.17
CA PHE A 106 -1.81 30.93 0.34
C PHE A 106 -0.99 30.63 -0.92
N SER A 107 -0.57 31.70 -1.62
CA SER A 107 0.35 31.61 -2.76
C SER A 107 1.78 31.39 -2.28
N ILE A 108 2.35 30.24 -2.64
CA ILE A 108 3.70 29.75 -2.24
C ILE A 108 4.85 30.57 -2.90
N GLY A 109 4.56 31.49 -3.81
CA GLY A 109 5.57 32.21 -4.60
C GLY A 109 6.39 33.31 -3.92
N LYS A 110 6.17 33.65 -2.63
CA LYS A 110 6.83 34.81 -1.98
C LYS A 110 7.68 34.53 -0.72
N LEU A 111 7.73 33.29 -0.24
CA LEU A 111 8.45 32.98 1.03
C LEU A 111 9.95 32.70 0.86
N ALA A 112 10.41 32.28 -0.32
CA ALA A 112 11.83 31.93 -0.52
C ALA A 112 12.77 33.16 -0.63
N SER A 113 12.25 34.35 -0.93
CA SER A 113 13.06 35.56 -1.15
C SER A 113 13.23 36.46 0.10
N SER A 114 12.42 36.30 1.14
CA SER A 114 12.54 37.11 2.38
C SER A 114 13.41 36.49 3.48
N LEU A 115 13.79 35.21 3.38
CA LEU A 115 14.57 34.53 4.42
C LEU A 115 16.09 34.74 4.33
N LYS A 116 16.60 35.51 3.37
CA LYS A 116 18.06 35.73 3.22
C LYS A 116 18.64 36.92 4.03
N HIS A 117 17.82 37.71 4.72
CA HIS A 117 18.30 38.95 5.38
C HIS A 117 18.10 39.05 6.90
N LEU A 118 17.65 38.00 7.60
CA LEU A 118 17.52 38.02 9.06
C LEU A 118 18.34 36.92 9.71
N LYS A 119 19.64 37.21 9.89
CA LYS A 119 20.52 36.47 10.79
C LYS A 119 21.18 37.43 11.77
N VAL A 120 20.43 37.85 12.80
CA VAL A 120 21.00 38.49 13.99
C VAL A 120 20.19 38.08 15.22
N GLY A 121 20.88 37.58 16.24
CA GLY A 121 20.42 37.61 17.63
C GLY A 121 19.83 36.32 18.18
N HIS A 122 20.65 35.56 18.90
CA HIS A 122 20.21 34.52 19.84
C HIS A 122 19.15 35.04 20.82
N LYS A 123 18.00 34.36 20.88
CA LYS A 123 17.26 34.02 22.11
C LYS A 123 16.41 32.79 21.80
N SER A 124 16.75 31.67 22.46
CA SER A 124 15.99 30.43 22.40
C SER A 124 14.56 30.70 22.87
N SER A 125 13.63 30.71 21.92
CA SER A 125 12.20 30.83 22.13
C SER A 125 11.56 29.54 21.64
N LYS A 126 10.59 29.02 22.39
CA LYS A 126 9.76 27.85 22.06
C LYS A 126 9.13 27.93 20.66
N ALA A 127 9.04 29.12 20.07
CA ALA A 127 8.58 29.35 18.68
C ALA A 127 9.62 28.98 17.60
N GLY A 128 10.92 29.04 17.90
CA GLY A 128 11.99 28.65 16.97
C GLY A 128 12.09 27.13 16.79
N GLU A 129 11.85 26.38 17.86
CA GLU A 129 11.84 24.91 17.86
C GLU A 129 10.66 24.36 17.02
N VAL A 130 9.47 24.96 17.17
CA VAL A 130 8.28 24.61 16.38
C VAL A 130 8.45 24.92 14.89
N ALA A 131 9.10 26.03 14.53
CA ALA A 131 9.34 26.37 13.12
C ALA A 131 10.36 25.43 12.45
N GLU A 132 11.36 24.95 13.19
CA GLU A 132 12.35 23.99 12.71
C GLU A 132 11.74 22.58 12.56
N GLU A 133 10.83 22.19 13.45
CA GLU A 133 10.13 20.91 13.38
C GLU A 133 9.13 20.85 12.21
N VAL A 134 8.37 21.93 11.99
CA VAL A 134 7.44 22.05 10.84
C VAL A 134 8.18 21.97 9.50
N THR A 135 9.38 22.55 9.40
CA THR A 135 10.17 22.51 8.17
C THR A 135 10.81 21.14 7.92
N LYS A 136 11.22 20.42 8.98
CA LYS A 136 11.69 19.02 8.88
C LYS A 136 10.58 18.08 8.42
N GLU A 137 9.39 18.18 9.02
CA GLU A 137 8.24 17.33 8.66
C GLU A 137 7.77 17.57 7.22
N ALA A 138 7.70 18.83 6.78
CA ALA A 138 7.37 19.17 5.40
C ALA A 138 8.42 18.61 4.42
N THR A 139 9.70 18.68 4.76
CA THR A 139 10.78 18.13 3.93
C THR A 139 10.69 16.61 3.84
N LYS A 140 10.38 15.94 4.96
CA LYS A 140 10.18 14.49 5.03
C LYS A 140 9.02 14.03 4.15
N LYS A 141 7.86 14.68 4.25
CA LYS A 141 6.70 14.39 3.39
C LYS A 141 6.98 14.56 1.91
N VAL A 142 7.74 15.60 1.53
CA VAL A 142 8.13 15.83 0.13
C VAL A 142 9.07 14.75 -0.38
N ALA A 143 10.03 14.31 0.43
CA ALA A 143 10.93 13.21 0.07
C ALA A 143 10.17 11.88 -0.07
N ALA A 144 9.26 11.60 0.86
CA ALA A 144 8.40 10.42 0.85
C ALA A 144 7.50 10.35 -0.40
N TYR A 145 6.80 11.45 -0.71
CA TYR A 145 5.99 11.55 -1.93
C TYR A 145 6.81 11.25 -3.18
N ARG A 146 7.99 11.86 -3.29
CA ARG A 146 8.90 11.67 -4.42
C ARG A 146 9.27 10.20 -4.58
N TYR A 147 9.70 9.54 -3.49
CA TYR A 147 10.04 8.12 -3.50
C TYR A 147 8.88 7.27 -4.03
N ILE A 148 7.67 7.48 -3.51
CA ILE A 148 6.47 6.74 -3.96
C ILE A 148 6.29 6.94 -5.47
N THR A 149 6.31 8.19 -5.94
CA THR A 149 6.03 8.49 -7.36
C THR A 149 7.09 7.94 -8.32
N GLU A 150 8.36 7.90 -7.92
CA GLU A 150 9.47 7.44 -8.74
C GLU A 150 9.56 5.91 -8.80
N ASN A 151 9.23 5.21 -7.70
CA ASN A 151 9.52 3.79 -7.55
C ASN A 151 8.30 2.87 -7.66
N ILE A 152 7.07 3.37 -7.40
CA ILE A 152 5.91 2.48 -7.30
C ILE A 152 5.64 1.70 -8.60
N ASN A 153 5.86 2.29 -9.77
CA ASN A 153 5.61 1.60 -11.03
C ASN A 153 6.60 0.44 -11.25
N SER A 154 7.87 0.63 -10.95
CA SER A 154 8.89 -0.41 -11.11
C SER A 154 8.71 -1.54 -10.11
N ILE A 155 8.41 -1.20 -8.85
CA ILE A 155 8.10 -2.18 -7.78
C ILE A 155 6.92 -3.07 -8.21
N PHE A 156 5.83 -2.47 -8.68
CA PHE A 156 4.66 -3.24 -9.11
C PHE A 156 4.92 -4.02 -10.40
N ALA A 157 5.67 -3.45 -11.35
CA ALA A 157 6.06 -4.18 -12.55
C ALA A 157 6.83 -5.45 -12.18
N GLU A 158 7.79 -5.37 -11.24
CA GLU A 158 8.56 -6.53 -10.75
C GLU A 158 7.67 -7.60 -10.10
N ILE A 159 6.80 -7.21 -9.17
CA ILE A 159 5.92 -8.12 -8.42
C ILE A 159 4.96 -8.86 -9.36
N PHE A 160 4.47 -8.19 -10.40
CA PHE A 160 3.51 -8.75 -11.33
C PHE A 160 4.13 -9.25 -12.64
N LEU A 161 5.47 -9.32 -12.73
CA LEU A 161 6.16 -9.89 -13.89
C LEU A 161 5.56 -11.26 -14.28
N PRO A 162 5.64 -11.64 -15.56
CA PRO A 162 5.23 -12.95 -15.99
C PRO A 162 6.02 -13.95 -15.15
N GLU A 163 7.35 -13.94 -15.19
CA GLU A 163 8.25 -14.74 -14.33
C GLU A 163 8.71 -13.92 -13.11
N PRO A 164 8.00 -13.98 -11.97
CA PRO A 164 8.43 -13.26 -10.78
C PRO A 164 9.66 -13.92 -10.15
N ALA A 165 10.33 -13.16 -9.29
CA ALA A 165 11.41 -13.68 -8.46
C ALA A 165 10.94 -14.89 -7.62
N LYS A 166 11.85 -15.86 -7.40
CA LYS A 166 11.50 -17.16 -6.78
C LYS A 166 10.98 -17.04 -5.35
N ASP A 167 11.42 -16.02 -4.63
CA ASP A 167 11.01 -15.68 -3.27
C ASP A 167 9.70 -14.90 -3.21
N LEU A 168 9.14 -14.46 -4.35
CA LEU A 168 7.84 -13.79 -4.39
C LEU A 168 6.72 -14.75 -4.02
N SER A 169 5.88 -14.34 -3.08
CA SER A 169 4.70 -15.09 -2.64
C SER A 169 3.41 -14.51 -3.21
N SER A 170 2.37 -15.33 -3.27
CA SER A 170 1.00 -14.85 -3.53
C SER A 170 0.50 -13.86 -2.47
N GLN A 171 1.01 -13.96 -1.23
CA GLN A 171 0.65 -13.05 -0.15
C GLN A 171 1.22 -11.65 -0.43
N THR A 172 2.49 -11.57 -0.82
CA THR A 172 3.15 -10.34 -1.28
C THR A 172 2.35 -9.65 -2.38
N ARG A 173 1.83 -10.40 -3.36
CA ARG A 173 1.02 -9.86 -4.46
C ARG A 173 -0.33 -9.30 -3.97
N VAL A 174 -1.00 -9.97 -3.05
CA VAL A 174 -2.24 -9.46 -2.43
C VAL A 174 -1.98 -8.22 -1.59
N VAL A 175 -0.91 -8.20 -0.78
CA VAL A 175 -0.49 -7.00 -0.03
C VAL A 175 -0.21 -5.83 -0.97
N SER A 176 0.44 -6.09 -2.10
CA SER A 176 0.69 -5.07 -3.12
C SER A 176 -0.62 -4.51 -3.68
N ILE A 177 -1.61 -5.34 -3.96
CA ILE A 177 -2.93 -4.86 -4.38
C ILE A 177 -3.59 -4.01 -3.28
N ALA A 178 -3.51 -4.44 -2.02
CA ALA A 178 -4.02 -3.69 -0.88
C ALA A 178 -3.37 -2.30 -0.75
N VAL A 179 -2.06 -2.19 -1.00
CA VAL A 179 -1.35 -0.90 -1.07
C VAL A 179 -2.02 0.04 -2.06
N LEU A 180 -2.40 -0.43 -3.26
CA LEU A 180 -3.09 0.42 -4.23
C LEU A 180 -4.46 0.88 -3.72
N PHE A 181 -5.20 0.03 -3.00
CA PHE A 181 -6.47 0.42 -2.37
C PHE A 181 -6.26 1.50 -1.30
N TYR A 182 -5.18 1.41 -0.52
CA TYR A 182 -4.82 2.44 0.45
C TYR A 182 -4.43 3.76 -0.25
N LEU A 183 -3.55 3.69 -1.25
CA LEU A 183 -3.14 4.84 -2.06
C LEU A 183 -4.32 5.52 -2.75
N ARG A 184 -5.36 4.76 -3.11
CA ARG A 184 -6.61 5.28 -3.66
C ARG A 184 -7.39 6.15 -2.68
N LYS A 185 -7.32 5.84 -1.38
CA LYS A 185 -8.01 6.59 -0.32
C LYS A 185 -7.32 7.90 0.05
N ILE A 186 -5.99 7.93 -0.07
CA ILE A 186 -5.21 9.15 0.13
C ILE A 186 -5.11 9.94 -1.18
N ASP A 187 -4.33 11.03 -1.20
CA ASP A 187 -4.17 11.93 -2.34
C ASP A 187 -3.34 11.33 -3.52
N MET A 188 -3.44 10.01 -3.75
CA MET A 188 -2.76 9.27 -4.81
C MET A 188 -3.70 8.42 -5.68
N LYS A 189 -5.02 8.72 -5.65
CA LYS A 189 -6.07 8.03 -6.42
C LYS A 189 -5.73 7.79 -7.88
N THR A 190 -5.40 8.84 -8.63
CA THR A 190 -5.11 8.73 -10.07
C THR A 190 -3.93 7.80 -10.33
N ARG A 191 -2.87 7.88 -9.50
CA ARG A 191 -1.69 7.04 -9.64
C ARG A 191 -2.03 5.57 -9.38
N ALA A 192 -2.77 5.27 -8.31
CA ALA A 192 -3.18 3.92 -7.97
C ALA A 192 -4.04 3.27 -9.06
N VAL A 193 -5.00 4.02 -9.61
CA VAL A 193 -5.86 3.56 -10.71
C VAL A 193 -5.03 3.30 -11.98
N ASN A 194 -4.11 4.21 -12.33
CA ASN A 194 -3.26 4.04 -13.51
C ASN A 194 -2.35 2.80 -13.41
N ILE A 195 -1.83 2.50 -12.22
CA ILE A 195 -1.03 1.28 -11.99
C ILE A 195 -1.89 0.04 -12.18
N ALA A 196 -3.07 -0.01 -11.55
CA ALA A 196 -3.98 -1.15 -11.69
C ALA A 196 -4.40 -1.38 -13.15
N GLN A 197 -4.71 -0.30 -13.88
CA GLN A 197 -5.04 -0.37 -15.30
C GLN A 197 -3.87 -0.90 -16.12
N SER A 198 -2.65 -0.39 -15.90
CA SER A 198 -1.44 -0.84 -16.60
C SER A 198 -1.19 -2.35 -16.40
N ILE A 199 -1.35 -2.85 -15.17
CA ILE A 199 -1.15 -4.28 -14.87
C ILE A 199 -2.24 -5.13 -15.56
N ILE A 200 -3.50 -4.70 -15.53
CA ILE A 200 -4.62 -5.44 -16.15
C ILE A 200 -4.51 -5.48 -17.68
N GLN A 201 -4.17 -4.36 -18.31
CA GLN A 201 -4.23 -4.16 -19.76
C GLN A 201 -3.02 -4.75 -20.51
N ASN A 202 -1.94 -5.09 -19.81
CA ASN A 202 -0.72 -5.61 -20.40
C ASN A 202 -0.46 -7.07 -19.99
N PRO A 203 -1.29 -8.05 -20.44
CA PRO A 203 -1.15 -9.45 -20.03
C PRO A 203 0.13 -10.14 -20.55
N GLY A 204 0.79 -9.58 -21.57
CA GLY A 204 2.11 -10.06 -22.01
C GLY A 204 3.25 -9.64 -21.10
N SER A 205 3.09 -8.53 -20.38
CA SER A 205 4.10 -7.98 -19.46
C SER A 205 3.80 -8.29 -18.01
N HIS A 206 2.61 -8.80 -17.70
CA HIS A 206 2.21 -9.13 -16.34
C HIS A 206 1.40 -10.42 -16.30
N PHE A 207 1.70 -11.26 -15.30
CA PHE A 207 0.85 -12.39 -14.95
C PHE A 207 -0.08 -11.99 -13.80
N LEU A 208 -1.33 -12.45 -13.82
CA LEU A 208 -2.30 -12.27 -12.74
C LEU A 208 -3.10 -13.55 -12.57
N PHE A 209 -3.34 -13.95 -11.31
CA PHE A 209 -4.41 -14.89 -11.01
C PHE A 209 -5.78 -14.24 -11.21
N ASP A 210 -6.82 -15.04 -11.42
CA ASP A 210 -8.18 -14.54 -11.63
C ASP A 210 -8.68 -13.66 -10.47
N TYR A 211 -8.40 -14.07 -9.23
CA TYR A 211 -8.79 -13.29 -8.05
C TYR A 211 -8.05 -11.95 -7.96
N GLU A 212 -6.76 -11.90 -8.33
CA GLU A 212 -5.97 -10.65 -8.37
C GLU A 212 -6.53 -9.69 -9.42
N ARG A 213 -6.87 -10.20 -10.60
CA ARG A 213 -7.51 -9.42 -11.66
C ARG A 213 -8.83 -8.82 -11.18
N LEU A 214 -9.67 -9.61 -10.52
CA LEU A 214 -10.95 -9.14 -9.97
C LEU A 214 -10.77 -8.08 -8.87
N LEU A 215 -9.79 -8.25 -7.98
CA LEU A 215 -9.45 -7.24 -6.97
C LEU A 215 -9.01 -5.92 -7.62
N LEU A 216 -8.12 -5.98 -8.61
CA LEU A 216 -7.67 -4.78 -9.34
C LEU A 216 -8.80 -4.12 -10.14
N GLN A 217 -9.72 -4.90 -10.73
CA GLN A 217 -10.91 -4.36 -11.39
C GLN A 217 -11.82 -3.62 -10.41
N ASN A 218 -11.97 -4.13 -9.19
CA ASN A 218 -12.71 -3.44 -8.13
C ASN A 218 -12.02 -2.15 -7.66
N LEU A 219 -10.69 -2.07 -7.75
CA LEU A 219 -9.99 -0.81 -7.48
C LEU A 219 -10.33 0.27 -8.50
N ILE A 220 -10.62 -0.09 -9.75
CA ILE A 220 -10.86 0.87 -10.84
C ILE A 220 -12.30 1.38 -10.84
N LYS A 221 -13.26 0.58 -10.38
CA LYS A 221 -14.67 0.99 -10.18
C LYS A 221 -14.77 2.11 -9.15
#